data_AF-A0A931UZZ6-F1
#
_entry.id   AF-A0A931UZZ6-F1
#
_cell.length_a   1.000
_cell.length_b   1.000
_cell.length_c   1.000
_cell.angle_alpha   90.00
_cell.angle_beta   90.00
_cell.angle_gamma   90.00
#
_symmetry.space_group_name_H-M   'P 1'
#
loop_
_entity.id
_entity.type
_entity.pdbx_description
1 polymer ?
#
loop_
_entity_poly.entity_id
_entity_poly.type
_entity_poly.pdbx_seq_one_letter_code
_entity_poly.pdbx_strand_id
1 'polypeptide(L)'
;MSSAFRSRRLLAPLGVAASTLALIAAPACKKKQVEEVKKEILKKVEIAEVPLPENAVGELVVRDPETFMRKLSTGAGLEPILGASPYQKLVDSVTDDSAKKAVKAIDPHGTIAGVGLYKFGNPAEKPHGVVAARLKDPDIAAAALDAAEKSGQSIKAWDSGVLGGKVYEIKDGGEVAVYGDVVLLADTREAIDAAGKYVAWRAAKSSVDHELVLRVPMDRIGPELKKLGVAEWAKVKPGDVPPKVKAEIDPLVEPVLGGVADMGQALVTFDIDGENLKLVETFAAKASLSEWLKKFPTGDATPLLTMPKAESVSLQRFPDGLGPLAYALLEWGLDGATLSAADRAEASKQARALGKALGHSLAYATDSVKGAAPAPGAPPSLDTEIFVRFDLDDPAAVKGAVGSLRKLLEKSLGTAKKLTVTPYKKHGAEGETLATPAVIPGFGPTAATATKDTWTWALKGSQLYVDLCLGCTPHLLDAALDPAAKGTVADDALAKARIGEFPTKDLVSASYGTTLQLPGMPGGLGSFMGGPPPPPPKPGTAMWGWSTVAPTGVSAKGAVPLVFVGDLSKSLIAIAGMGMMGGGMGGPPPF
;
A
#
# COMPACT_ATOMS: atom_id res chain seq x y z
N MET A 1 -29.13 -33.75 1.44
CA MET A 1 -29.01 -34.97 0.59
C MET A 1 -27.76 -34.77 -0.27
N SER A 2 -26.58 -35.23 0.14
CA SER A 2 -26.03 -36.59 -0.09
C SER A 2 -26.06 -36.97 -1.58
N SER A 3 -24.98 -37.36 -2.25
CA SER A 3 -23.66 -37.81 -1.79
C SER A 3 -22.70 -37.96 -2.97
N ALA A 4 -21.42 -37.68 -2.68
CA ALA A 4 -20.23 -38.40 -3.11
C ALA A 4 -19.99 -38.67 -4.61
N PHE A 5 -18.93 -38.03 -5.10
CA PHE A 5 -17.85 -38.76 -5.74
C PHE A 5 -16.58 -38.62 -4.91
N ARG A 6 -16.12 -39.75 -4.37
CA ARG A 6 -14.82 -39.93 -3.72
C ARG A 6 -13.80 -40.26 -4.81
N SER A 7 -12.61 -39.66 -4.74
CA SER A 7 -11.36 -40.42 -4.82
C SER A 7 -10.22 -39.66 -4.15
N ARG A 8 -9.70 -40.28 -3.08
CA ARG A 8 -8.41 -39.96 -2.44
C ARG A 8 -7.29 -40.36 -3.41
N ARG A 9 -6.34 -39.45 -3.67
CA ARG A 9 -4.88 -39.65 -3.85
C ARG A 9 -4.30 -38.45 -4.60
N LEU A 10 -3.70 -37.50 -3.87
CA LEU A 10 -2.32 -37.06 -4.05
C LEU A 10 -2.02 -35.92 -3.05
N LEU A 11 -1.01 -36.19 -2.22
CA LEU A 11 -0.28 -35.22 -1.42
C LEU A 11 0.46 -34.24 -2.36
N ALA A 12 0.88 -33.09 -1.81
CA ALA A 12 1.85 -32.09 -2.31
C ALA A 12 3.00 -32.65 -3.20
N PRO A 13 3.76 -31.85 -4.00
CA PRO A 13 4.02 -30.39 -3.92
C PRO A 13 4.15 -29.66 -5.30
N LEU A 14 4.24 -28.31 -5.34
CA LEU A 14 4.86 -27.53 -6.45
C LEU A 14 4.99 -26.04 -6.06
N GLY A 15 5.74 -25.78 -4.98
CA GLY A 15 6.47 -24.52 -4.80
C GLY A 15 7.90 -24.78 -5.27
N VAL A 16 8.24 -24.37 -6.49
CA VAL A 16 9.52 -24.68 -7.12
C VAL A 16 10.16 -23.37 -7.60
N ALA A 17 10.96 -22.79 -6.71
CA ALA A 17 12.21 -22.06 -6.96
C ALA A 17 13.04 -21.93 -5.66
N ALA A 18 12.84 -22.86 -4.70
CA ALA A 18 13.47 -22.81 -3.40
C ALA A 18 13.63 -24.23 -2.81
N SER A 19 14.43 -25.09 -3.45
CA SER A 19 15.00 -26.32 -2.85
C SER A 19 15.70 -27.19 -3.90
N THR A 20 17.01 -27.52 -3.76
CA THR A 20 17.56 -28.91 -3.90
C THR A 20 19.10 -29.09 -3.82
N LEU A 21 19.51 -30.18 -3.13
CA LEU A 21 20.26 -31.43 -3.55
C LEU A 21 21.60 -31.99 -2.97
N ALA A 22 21.65 -32.71 -1.81
CA ALA A 22 22.69 -33.27 -0.89
C ALA A 22 22.68 -34.76 -1.02
N LEU A 23 23.69 -35.54 -0.68
CA LEU A 23 24.93 -35.47 0.13
C LEU A 23 25.72 -36.73 -0.43
N ILE A 24 27.05 -36.90 -0.45
CA ILE A 24 27.91 -37.50 0.60
C ILE A 24 29.35 -37.71 0.03
N ALA A 25 30.36 -37.14 0.73
CA ALA A 25 31.74 -37.57 1.14
C ALA A 25 32.63 -38.54 0.29
N ALA A 26 33.99 -38.55 0.24
CA ALA A 26 35.21 -37.79 0.65
C ALA A 26 36.45 -38.65 0.17
N PRO A 27 37.77 -38.37 0.40
CA PRO A 27 38.55 -37.15 0.70
C PRO A 27 39.82 -36.93 -0.21
N ALA A 28 40.55 -35.83 0.08
CA ALA A 28 41.98 -35.54 -0.20
C ALA A 28 42.36 -34.66 -1.40
N CYS A 29 42.75 -33.39 -1.14
CA CYS A 29 44.07 -32.90 -1.56
C CYS A 29 44.50 -31.57 -0.90
N LYS A 30 45.77 -31.63 -0.46
CA LYS A 30 46.72 -30.67 0.11
C LYS A 30 46.45 -29.15 -0.05
N LYS A 31 46.56 -28.45 1.09
CA LYS A 31 46.81 -27.00 1.22
C LYS A 31 47.99 -26.56 0.34
N LYS A 32 47.75 -25.70 -0.65
CA LYS A 32 48.76 -24.77 -1.17
C LYS A 32 48.47 -23.36 -0.65
N GLN A 33 49.54 -22.58 -0.51
CA GLN A 33 49.71 -21.45 0.37
C GLN A 33 48.81 -20.25 0.04
N VAL A 34 48.19 -19.70 1.09
CA VAL A 34 47.24 -18.57 1.09
C VAL A 34 47.89 -17.22 0.77
N GLU A 35 49.23 -17.12 0.79
CA GLU A 35 49.94 -15.86 0.54
C GLU A 35 50.31 -15.59 -0.91
N GLU A 36 50.55 -16.61 -1.74
CA GLU A 36 50.88 -16.39 -3.17
C GLU A 36 49.66 -15.94 -3.97
N VAL A 37 48.45 -16.41 -3.63
CA VAL A 37 47.20 -16.01 -4.30
C VAL A 37 46.85 -14.53 -4.06
N LYS A 38 47.29 -13.95 -2.93
CA LYS A 38 46.99 -12.55 -2.58
C LYS A 38 47.72 -11.50 -3.42
N LYS A 39 48.81 -11.86 -4.12
CA LYS A 39 49.62 -10.89 -4.88
C LYS A 39 49.29 -10.80 -6.36
N GLU A 40 48.55 -11.77 -6.93
CA GLU A 40 48.29 -11.81 -8.38
C GLU A 40 46.89 -11.30 -8.80
N ILE A 41 45.99 -11.01 -7.85
CA ILE A 41 44.60 -10.60 -8.15
C ILE A 41 44.26 -9.32 -7.37
N LEU A 42 44.87 -8.19 -7.72
CA LEU A 42 44.46 -6.88 -7.20
C LEU A 42 44.40 -5.84 -8.31
N LYS A 43 43.49 -6.07 -9.25
CA LYS A 43 42.65 -4.98 -9.76
C LYS A 43 41.24 -5.30 -9.29
N LYS A 44 40.77 -4.63 -8.23
CA LYS A 44 39.33 -4.53 -7.99
C LYS A 44 38.73 -4.01 -9.30
N VAL A 45 37.92 -4.84 -9.96
CA VAL A 45 37.23 -4.43 -11.19
C VAL A 45 36.32 -3.27 -10.78
N GLU A 46 36.65 -2.07 -11.23
CA GLU A 46 35.77 -0.92 -11.07
C GLU A 46 34.54 -1.19 -11.93
N ILE A 47 33.40 -1.37 -11.28
CA ILE A 47 32.14 -1.61 -11.98
C ILE A 47 31.64 -0.25 -12.49
N ALA A 48 31.77 -0.03 -13.81
CA ALA A 48 31.35 1.20 -14.45
C ALA A 48 29.82 1.42 -14.32
N GLU A 49 29.42 2.69 -14.31
CA GLU A 49 28.00 3.06 -14.37
C GLU A 49 27.38 2.67 -15.72
N VAL A 50 26.20 2.06 -15.66
CA VAL A 50 25.45 1.60 -16.83
C VAL A 50 24.01 2.12 -16.69
N PRO A 51 23.30 2.47 -17.79
CA PRO A 51 21.90 2.86 -17.73
C PRO A 51 20.97 1.70 -17.32
N LEU A 52 19.82 2.04 -16.73
CA LEU A 52 18.76 1.07 -16.43
C LEU A 52 18.23 0.45 -17.74
N PRO A 53 18.14 -0.89 -17.86
CA PRO A 53 17.70 -1.59 -19.07
C PRO A 53 16.32 -1.11 -19.53
N GLU A 54 16.11 -0.96 -20.84
CA GLU A 54 14.87 -0.39 -21.41
C GLU A 54 13.61 -1.16 -21.00
N ASN A 55 13.71 -2.48 -20.87
CA ASN A 55 12.63 -3.38 -20.46
C ASN A 55 12.49 -3.52 -18.93
N ALA A 56 13.15 -2.68 -18.13
CA ALA A 56 12.99 -2.69 -16.69
C ALA A 56 11.59 -2.21 -16.29
N VAL A 57 10.92 -3.01 -15.45
CA VAL A 57 9.61 -2.68 -14.88
C VAL A 57 9.64 -2.30 -13.41
N GLY A 58 10.77 -2.54 -12.74
CA GLY A 58 10.96 -2.14 -11.36
C GLY A 58 12.40 -2.33 -10.92
N GLU A 59 12.81 -1.53 -9.95
CA GLU A 59 14.09 -1.61 -9.26
C GLU A 59 13.84 -1.65 -7.76
N LEU A 60 14.57 -2.51 -7.07
CA LEU A 60 14.62 -2.63 -5.62
C LEU A 60 16.07 -2.42 -5.18
N VAL A 61 16.30 -1.57 -4.18
CA VAL A 61 17.61 -1.42 -3.55
C VAL A 61 17.45 -1.43 -2.04
N VAL A 62 18.23 -2.26 -1.35
CA VAL A 62 18.28 -2.34 0.11
C VAL A 62 19.71 -2.07 0.55
N ARG A 63 19.94 -0.97 1.27
CA ARG A 63 21.30 -0.52 1.62
C ARG A 63 22.03 -1.50 2.53
N ASP A 64 21.33 -1.97 3.55
CA ASP A 64 21.81 -2.94 4.54
C ASP A 64 20.59 -3.75 5.03
N PRO A 65 20.30 -4.91 4.39
CA PRO A 65 19.12 -5.71 4.68
C PRO A 65 19.16 -6.27 6.11
N GLU A 66 20.33 -6.60 6.65
CA GLU A 66 20.45 -7.15 8.00
C GLU A 66 20.12 -6.10 9.05
N THR A 67 20.72 -4.90 8.92
CA THR A 67 20.44 -3.79 9.84
C THR A 67 19.00 -3.34 9.72
N PHE A 68 18.46 -3.23 8.50
CA PHE A 68 17.06 -2.88 8.26
C PHE A 68 16.11 -3.88 8.92
N MET A 69 16.27 -5.18 8.67
CA MET A 69 15.42 -6.21 9.27
C MET A 69 15.57 -6.29 10.80
N ARG A 70 16.78 -6.11 11.33
CA ARG A 70 17.02 -6.07 12.78
C ARG A 70 16.26 -4.91 13.42
N LYS A 71 16.41 -3.69 12.89
CA LYS A 71 15.69 -2.50 13.37
C LYS A 71 14.18 -2.71 13.31
N LEU A 72 13.68 -3.29 12.21
CA LEU A 72 12.26 -3.61 12.02
C LEU A 72 11.73 -4.56 13.09
N SER A 73 12.42 -5.69 13.31
CA SER A 73 12.01 -6.69 14.31
C SER A 73 12.09 -6.14 15.74
N THR A 74 13.18 -5.46 16.10
CA THR A 74 13.35 -4.85 17.42
C THR A 74 12.29 -3.78 17.67
N GLY A 75 12.05 -2.88 16.72
CA GLY A 75 11.06 -1.82 16.88
C GLY A 75 9.61 -2.32 16.88
N ALA A 76 9.33 -3.46 16.24
CA ALA A 76 8.02 -4.12 16.32
C ALA A 76 7.75 -4.80 17.67
N GLY A 77 8.73 -4.81 18.59
CA GLY A 77 8.62 -5.50 19.87
C GLY A 77 8.56 -7.02 19.73
N LEU A 78 8.95 -7.55 18.56
CA LEU A 78 9.12 -8.97 18.35
C LEU A 78 10.48 -9.36 18.93
N GLU A 79 10.54 -10.44 19.72
CA GLU A 79 11.84 -11.07 19.93
C GLU A 79 12.42 -11.38 18.54
N PRO A 80 13.72 -11.16 18.30
CA PRO A 80 14.35 -11.52 17.04
C PRO A 80 14.36 -13.05 16.93
N ILE A 81 13.21 -13.64 16.62
CA ILE A 81 13.10 -14.90 15.91
C ILE A 81 13.44 -14.58 14.46
N LEU A 82 14.66 -14.05 14.25
CA LEU A 82 15.36 -14.26 13.01
C LEU A 82 15.57 -15.78 12.98
N GLY A 83 14.59 -16.50 12.43
CA GLY A 83 14.83 -17.86 11.98
C GLY A 83 16.06 -17.86 11.06
N ALA A 84 16.62 -19.04 10.78
CA ALA A 84 17.75 -19.17 9.84
C ALA A 84 17.56 -18.19 8.68
N SER A 85 18.55 -17.31 8.47
CA SER A 85 18.46 -16.25 7.46
C SER A 85 18.00 -16.86 6.14
N PRO A 86 17.25 -16.14 5.28
CA PRO A 86 16.86 -16.68 3.97
C PRO A 86 18.04 -17.28 3.19
N TYR A 87 19.24 -16.73 3.38
CA TYR A 87 20.50 -17.27 2.89
C TYR A 87 20.95 -18.56 3.60
N GLN A 88 20.83 -18.67 4.92
CA GLN A 88 21.07 -19.92 5.65
C GLN A 88 20.05 -21.00 5.27
N LYS A 89 18.78 -20.65 5.05
CA LYS A 89 17.77 -21.56 4.47
C LYS A 89 18.13 -21.97 3.05
N LEU A 90 18.65 -21.05 2.23
CA LEU A 90 19.16 -21.36 0.89
C LEU A 90 20.33 -22.35 0.98
N VAL A 91 21.33 -22.07 1.81
CA VAL A 91 22.45 -22.97 2.13
C VAL A 91 21.95 -24.32 2.64
N ASP A 92 20.89 -24.36 3.41
CA ASP A 92 20.30 -25.60 3.93
C ASP A 92 19.44 -26.34 2.90
N SER A 93 18.93 -25.64 1.89
CA SER A 93 18.15 -26.16 0.77
C SER A 93 19.00 -26.59 -0.43
N VAL A 94 20.23 -26.07 -0.54
CA VAL A 94 21.26 -26.58 -1.45
C VAL A 94 21.75 -27.80 -0.78
N THR A 95 21.30 -28.92 -1.31
CA THR A 95 21.60 -30.12 -0.60
C THR A 95 23.11 -30.47 -0.99
N ASP A 96 23.65 -30.16 -2.19
CA ASP A 96 24.90 -30.81 -2.72
C ASP A 96 26.08 -30.32 -1.92
N ASP A 97 26.92 -31.20 -1.39
CA ASP A 97 27.95 -30.76 -0.45
C ASP A 97 28.97 -29.80 -1.07
N SER A 98 29.22 -29.93 -2.38
CA SER A 98 30.14 -29.04 -3.11
C SER A 98 29.47 -27.71 -3.45
N ALA A 99 28.23 -27.74 -3.95
CA ALA A 99 27.43 -26.55 -4.22
C ALA A 99 27.05 -25.83 -2.91
N LYS A 100 26.84 -26.53 -1.81
CA LYS A 100 26.54 -25.96 -0.49
C LYS A 100 27.74 -25.22 0.08
N LYS A 101 28.95 -25.75 -0.12
CA LYS A 101 30.20 -25.03 0.19
C LYS A 101 30.39 -23.82 -0.72
N ALA A 102 30.08 -23.95 -2.00
CA ALA A 102 30.15 -22.84 -2.94
C ALA A 102 29.15 -21.74 -2.61
N VAL A 103 27.91 -22.12 -2.29
CA VAL A 103 26.87 -21.19 -1.89
C VAL A 103 27.21 -20.55 -0.56
N LYS A 104 27.71 -21.28 0.45
CA LYS A 104 28.21 -20.67 1.70
C LYS A 104 29.31 -19.63 1.48
N ALA A 105 30.16 -19.84 0.48
CA ALA A 105 31.27 -18.95 0.16
C ALA A 105 30.84 -17.62 -0.50
N ILE A 106 29.59 -17.50 -0.94
CA ILE A 106 29.06 -16.27 -1.52
C ILE A 106 28.99 -15.16 -0.44
N ASP A 107 28.65 -15.49 0.80
CA ASP A 107 28.54 -14.58 1.96
C ASP A 107 28.06 -13.15 1.58
N PRO A 108 26.80 -13.02 1.09
CA PRO A 108 26.27 -11.75 0.64
C PRO A 108 26.11 -10.81 1.83
N HIS A 109 26.64 -9.60 1.70
CA HIS A 109 26.64 -8.58 2.74
C HIS A 109 26.44 -7.19 2.13
N GLY A 110 26.04 -6.22 2.94
CA GLY A 110 25.85 -4.84 2.48
C GLY A 110 24.69 -4.68 1.49
N THR A 111 24.87 -3.83 0.48
CA THR A 111 23.77 -3.41 -0.39
C THR A 111 23.32 -4.52 -1.34
N ILE A 112 22.01 -4.75 -1.36
CA ILE A 112 21.32 -5.59 -2.35
C ILE A 112 20.64 -4.68 -3.36
N ALA A 113 20.78 -4.98 -4.65
CA ALA A 113 20.05 -4.32 -5.72
C ALA A 113 19.38 -5.37 -6.62
N GLY A 114 18.17 -5.10 -7.10
CA GLY A 114 17.45 -5.98 -7.99
C GLY A 114 16.66 -5.20 -9.03
N VAL A 115 16.49 -5.79 -10.20
CA VAL A 115 15.69 -5.24 -11.29
C VAL A 115 14.78 -6.34 -11.84
N GLY A 116 13.49 -6.01 -11.97
CA GLY A 116 12.52 -6.80 -12.72
C GLY A 116 12.48 -6.35 -14.17
N LEU A 117 12.43 -7.30 -15.10
CA LEU A 117 12.42 -7.10 -16.55
C LEU A 117 11.15 -7.68 -17.14
N TYR A 118 10.50 -6.95 -18.04
CA TYR A 118 9.35 -7.44 -18.78
C TYR A 118 9.30 -6.83 -20.17
N LYS A 119 9.05 -7.67 -21.17
CA LYS A 119 8.86 -7.25 -22.56
C LYS A 119 7.37 -7.13 -22.85
N PHE A 120 6.90 -5.90 -22.96
CA PHE A 120 5.51 -5.62 -23.32
C PHE A 120 5.21 -6.07 -24.76
N GLY A 121 4.02 -6.64 -24.97
CA GLY A 121 3.54 -7.07 -26.30
C GLY A 121 3.65 -8.57 -26.60
N ASN A 122 4.27 -9.37 -25.71
CA ASN A 122 4.26 -10.82 -25.80
C ASN A 122 3.69 -11.44 -24.51
N PRO A 123 2.39 -11.76 -24.47
CA PRO A 123 1.75 -12.31 -23.26
C PRO A 123 2.27 -13.71 -22.86
N ALA A 124 3.07 -14.37 -23.72
CA ALA A 124 3.73 -15.63 -23.39
C ALA A 124 5.10 -15.45 -22.70
N GLU A 125 5.72 -14.27 -22.79
CA GLU A 125 6.96 -13.98 -22.06
C GLU A 125 6.65 -13.71 -20.59
N LYS A 126 7.37 -14.41 -19.70
CA LYS A 126 7.25 -14.22 -18.26
C LYS A 126 8.13 -13.04 -17.82
N PRO A 127 7.77 -12.33 -16.74
CA PRO A 127 8.69 -11.40 -16.09
C PRO A 127 9.96 -12.15 -15.66
N HIS A 128 11.10 -11.49 -15.85
CA HIS A 128 12.42 -11.97 -15.47
C HIS A 128 13.04 -11.06 -14.42
N GLY A 129 14.07 -11.53 -13.72
CA GLY A 129 14.68 -10.77 -12.64
C GLY A 129 16.17 -11.00 -12.52
N VAL A 130 16.90 -9.95 -12.16
CA VAL A 130 18.30 -10.05 -11.75
C VAL A 130 18.48 -9.34 -10.42
N VAL A 131 19.23 -9.97 -9.51
CA VAL A 131 19.60 -9.42 -8.22
C VAL A 131 21.12 -9.46 -8.08
N ALA A 132 21.68 -8.44 -7.46
CA ALA A 132 23.07 -8.35 -7.06
C ALA A 132 23.19 -8.12 -5.56
N ALA A 133 24.22 -8.71 -4.95
CA ALA A 133 24.62 -8.44 -3.57
C ALA A 133 26.14 -8.36 -3.49
N ARG A 134 26.68 -7.49 -2.63
CA ARG A 134 28.14 -7.46 -2.41
C ARG A 134 28.62 -8.71 -1.68
N LEU A 135 29.83 -9.14 -2.00
CA LEU A 135 30.47 -10.33 -1.45
C LEU A 135 31.60 -9.97 -0.52
N LYS A 136 31.63 -10.62 0.64
CA LYS A 136 32.70 -10.38 1.61
C LYS A 136 34.03 -10.84 1.05
N ASP A 137 34.02 -12.00 0.38
CA ASP A 137 35.18 -12.66 -0.19
C ASP A 137 34.88 -13.14 -1.64
N PRO A 138 34.88 -12.22 -2.64
CA PRO A 138 34.50 -12.55 -4.03
C PRO A 138 35.39 -13.63 -4.66
N ASP A 139 36.68 -13.67 -4.32
CA ASP A 139 37.61 -14.69 -4.82
C ASP A 139 37.25 -16.09 -4.34
N ILE A 140 36.80 -16.21 -3.08
CA ILE A 140 36.38 -17.49 -2.51
C ILE A 140 35.08 -17.94 -3.18
N ALA A 141 34.14 -17.02 -3.39
CA ALA A 141 32.91 -17.31 -4.12
C ALA A 141 33.17 -17.79 -5.55
N ALA A 142 34.03 -17.07 -6.31
CA ALA A 142 34.39 -17.43 -7.67
C ALA A 142 35.09 -18.80 -7.74
N ALA A 143 36.10 -19.03 -6.88
CA ALA A 143 36.82 -20.29 -6.82
C ALA A 143 35.90 -21.48 -6.48
N ALA A 144 34.89 -21.24 -5.64
CA ALA A 144 33.96 -22.29 -5.25
C ALA A 144 32.94 -22.62 -6.36
N LEU A 145 32.50 -21.63 -7.13
CA LEU A 145 31.69 -21.86 -8.33
C LEU A 145 32.48 -22.61 -9.42
N ASP A 146 33.73 -22.23 -9.67
CA ASP A 146 34.64 -22.96 -10.57
C ASP A 146 34.85 -24.41 -10.11
N ALA A 147 34.99 -24.65 -8.80
CA ALA A 147 35.14 -26.00 -8.26
C ALA A 147 33.86 -26.84 -8.42
N ALA A 148 32.69 -26.22 -8.25
CA ALA A 148 31.40 -26.88 -8.40
C ALA A 148 31.05 -27.16 -9.87
N GLU A 149 31.48 -26.32 -10.82
CA GLU A 149 31.38 -26.61 -12.25
C GLU A 149 32.23 -27.85 -12.63
N LYS A 150 33.47 -27.91 -12.14
CA LYS A 150 34.37 -29.05 -12.40
C LYS A 150 33.89 -30.38 -11.82
N SER A 151 33.02 -30.37 -10.81
CA SER A 151 32.43 -31.61 -10.27
C SER A 151 31.32 -32.19 -11.18
N GLY A 152 30.81 -31.41 -12.14
CA GLY A 152 30.06 -31.87 -13.31
C GLY A 152 28.62 -32.36 -13.06
N GLN A 153 28.06 -32.23 -11.85
CA GLN A 153 26.77 -32.84 -11.51
C GLN A 153 25.56 -31.89 -11.47
N SER A 154 25.76 -30.59 -11.25
CA SER A 154 24.64 -29.65 -11.00
C SER A 154 24.85 -28.21 -11.48
N ILE A 155 26.06 -27.86 -11.95
CA ILE A 155 26.41 -26.52 -12.40
C ILE A 155 27.16 -26.59 -13.73
N LYS A 156 26.78 -25.75 -14.70
CA LYS A 156 27.48 -25.59 -15.98
C LYS A 156 27.94 -24.15 -16.15
N ALA A 157 29.18 -23.94 -16.57
CA ALA A 157 29.65 -22.60 -16.91
C ALA A 157 29.38 -22.28 -18.39
N TRP A 158 29.14 -21.00 -18.66
CA TRP A 158 29.19 -20.40 -19.98
C TRP A 158 29.83 -19.01 -19.89
N ASP A 159 30.42 -18.53 -20.98
CA ASP A 159 31.08 -17.22 -21.00
C ASP A 159 30.08 -16.13 -21.41
N SER A 160 29.83 -15.17 -20.52
CA SER A 160 29.03 -13.99 -20.88
C SER A 160 29.89 -12.96 -21.58
N GLY A 161 29.57 -12.69 -22.84
CA GLY A 161 30.17 -11.58 -23.60
C GLY A 161 29.82 -10.21 -23.01
N VAL A 162 28.69 -10.10 -22.29
CA VAL A 162 28.31 -8.88 -21.59
C VAL A 162 29.18 -8.67 -20.37
N LEU A 163 29.16 -9.60 -19.42
CA LEU A 163 29.95 -9.47 -18.18
C LEU A 163 31.46 -9.60 -18.41
N GLY A 164 31.89 -10.20 -19.52
CA GLY A 164 33.31 -10.44 -19.80
C GLY A 164 33.93 -11.51 -18.91
N GLY A 165 33.14 -12.50 -18.50
CA GLY A 165 33.54 -13.56 -17.56
C GLY A 165 32.56 -14.71 -17.51
N LYS A 166 32.86 -15.70 -16.66
CA LYS A 166 32.03 -16.91 -16.51
C LYS A 166 30.73 -16.62 -15.76
N VAL A 167 29.66 -17.21 -16.27
CA VAL A 167 28.36 -17.35 -15.62
C VAL A 167 28.08 -18.83 -15.44
N TYR A 168 27.43 -19.18 -14.33
CA TYR A 168 27.17 -20.53 -13.89
C TYR A 168 25.66 -20.78 -13.90
N GLU A 169 25.22 -21.68 -14.77
CA GLU A 169 23.87 -22.20 -14.82
C GLU A 169 23.71 -23.27 -13.74
N ILE A 170 22.84 -23.02 -12.76
CA ILE A 170 22.47 -23.99 -11.73
C ILE A 170 21.25 -24.77 -12.23
N LYS A 171 21.37 -26.09 -12.26
CA LYS A 171 20.26 -26.97 -12.64
C LYS A 171 19.01 -26.66 -11.80
N ASP A 172 17.91 -26.32 -12.48
CA ASP A 172 16.61 -25.95 -11.87
C ASP A 172 16.66 -24.68 -10.97
N GLY A 173 17.75 -23.88 -11.02
CA GLY A 173 18.03 -22.80 -10.07
C GLY A 173 18.40 -21.43 -10.64
N GLY A 174 18.54 -21.30 -11.97
CA GLY A 174 18.84 -20.03 -12.65
C GLY A 174 20.33 -19.83 -12.94
N GLU A 175 20.72 -18.57 -13.13
CA GLU A 175 22.06 -18.16 -13.52
C GLU A 175 22.77 -17.40 -12.39
N VAL A 176 24.04 -17.70 -12.15
CA VAL A 176 24.86 -17.10 -11.09
C VAL A 176 26.18 -16.61 -11.66
N ALA A 177 26.62 -15.41 -11.29
CA ALA A 177 27.93 -14.90 -11.68
C ALA A 177 28.59 -14.15 -10.53
N VAL A 178 29.92 -14.16 -10.48
CA VAL A 178 30.70 -13.23 -9.65
C VAL A 178 31.30 -12.20 -10.58
N TYR A 179 30.97 -10.93 -10.35
CA TYR A 179 31.41 -9.83 -11.20
C TYR A 179 31.95 -8.69 -10.32
N GLY A 180 33.27 -8.50 -10.31
CA GLY A 180 33.92 -7.60 -9.37
C GLY A 180 33.75 -8.09 -7.92
N ASP A 181 33.21 -7.24 -7.05
CA ASP A 181 32.95 -7.54 -5.63
C ASP A 181 31.50 -7.91 -5.34
N VAL A 182 30.71 -8.28 -6.36
CA VAL A 182 29.30 -8.68 -6.21
C VAL A 182 29.02 -10.07 -6.78
N VAL A 183 28.01 -10.74 -6.21
CA VAL A 183 27.31 -11.88 -6.84
C VAL A 183 26.11 -11.36 -7.58
N LEU A 184 25.85 -11.95 -8.75
CA LEU A 184 24.66 -11.79 -9.55
C LEU A 184 23.87 -13.09 -9.53
N LEU A 185 22.56 -12.98 -9.38
CA LEU A 185 21.59 -14.07 -9.50
C LEU A 185 20.51 -13.64 -10.48
N ALA A 186 20.16 -14.50 -11.43
CA ALA A 186 19.01 -14.29 -12.30
C ALA A 186 18.25 -15.57 -12.56
N ASP A 187 17.01 -15.43 -13.00
CA ASP A 187 16.18 -16.56 -13.42
C ASP A 187 16.54 -17.08 -14.83
N THR A 188 17.14 -16.25 -15.67
CA THR A 188 17.49 -16.56 -17.06
C THR A 188 18.80 -15.92 -17.52
N ARG A 189 19.40 -16.46 -18.60
CA ARG A 189 20.60 -15.90 -19.24
C ARG A 189 20.34 -14.52 -19.80
N GLU A 190 19.19 -14.37 -20.44
CA GLU A 190 18.71 -13.14 -21.03
C GLU A 190 18.62 -12.03 -19.99
N ALA A 191 18.19 -12.36 -18.77
CA ALA A 191 18.12 -11.40 -17.68
C ALA A 191 19.53 -10.94 -17.25
N ILE A 192 20.48 -11.87 -17.03
CA ILE A 192 21.88 -11.51 -16.70
C ILE A 192 22.49 -10.61 -17.77
N ASP A 193 22.34 -10.96 -19.05
CA ASP A 193 22.92 -10.16 -20.12
C ASP A 193 22.22 -8.80 -20.27
N ALA A 194 20.91 -8.72 -20.00
CA ALA A 194 20.16 -7.46 -20.07
C ALA A 194 20.47 -6.50 -18.90
N ALA A 195 20.57 -7.01 -17.66
CA ALA A 195 20.59 -6.17 -16.46
C ALA A 195 21.79 -6.39 -15.52
N GLY A 196 22.60 -7.44 -15.72
CA GLY A 196 23.64 -7.86 -14.79
C GLY A 196 24.64 -6.77 -14.43
N LYS A 197 25.15 -6.03 -15.43
CA LYS A 197 26.05 -4.89 -15.17
C LYS A 197 25.40 -3.77 -14.39
N TYR A 198 24.14 -3.46 -14.69
CA TYR A 198 23.40 -2.40 -14.01
C TYR A 198 23.18 -2.73 -12.53
N VAL A 199 22.67 -3.94 -12.23
CA VAL A 199 22.43 -4.32 -10.83
C VAL A 199 23.73 -4.51 -10.06
N ALA A 200 24.80 -4.99 -10.73
CA ALA A 200 26.13 -5.05 -10.13
C ALA A 200 26.63 -3.66 -9.74
N TRP A 201 26.55 -2.68 -10.65
CA TRP A 201 26.91 -1.30 -10.38
C TRP A 201 26.10 -0.71 -9.22
N ARG A 202 24.79 -0.98 -9.19
CA ARG A 202 23.90 -0.52 -8.11
C ARG A 202 24.29 -1.11 -6.76
N ALA A 203 24.51 -2.42 -6.65
CA ALA A 203 24.97 -3.05 -5.41
C ALA A 203 26.38 -2.58 -5.01
N ALA A 204 27.24 -2.30 -5.99
CA ALA A 204 28.58 -1.76 -5.78
C ALA A 204 28.60 -0.27 -5.40
N LYS A 205 27.51 0.50 -5.55
CA LYS A 205 27.41 1.85 -4.97
C LYS A 205 26.79 1.79 -3.58
N SER A 206 27.60 2.04 -2.55
CA SER A 206 27.20 2.04 -1.14
C SER A 206 26.35 3.25 -0.71
N SER A 207 26.16 4.25 -1.58
CA SER A 207 25.43 5.48 -1.26
C SER A 207 23.99 5.39 -1.78
N VAL A 208 23.14 4.72 -1.00
CA VAL A 208 21.69 4.88 -1.12
C VAL A 208 21.26 5.75 0.06
N ASP A 209 20.58 6.86 -0.22
CA ASP A 209 20.19 7.82 0.82
C ASP A 209 19.21 7.19 1.83
N HIS A 210 18.43 6.21 1.37
CA HIS A 210 17.41 5.50 2.14
C HIS A 210 17.80 4.05 2.43
N GLU A 211 17.20 3.46 3.47
CA GLU A 211 17.45 2.06 3.85
C GLU A 211 16.87 1.06 2.83
N LEU A 212 15.69 1.37 2.29
CA LEU A 212 15.03 0.61 1.23
C LEU A 212 14.42 1.56 0.19
N VAL A 213 14.65 1.26 -1.09
CA VAL A 213 14.16 2.03 -2.23
C VAL A 213 13.49 1.08 -3.24
N LEU A 214 12.28 1.44 -3.67
CA LEU A 214 11.58 0.85 -4.80
C LEU A 214 11.40 1.92 -5.87
N ARG A 215 11.81 1.65 -7.10
CA ARG A 215 11.59 2.55 -8.24
C ARG A 215 10.83 1.82 -9.33
N VAL A 216 9.84 2.48 -9.90
CA VAL A 216 9.10 1.98 -11.07
C VAL A 216 9.16 3.06 -12.15
N PRO A 217 9.79 2.79 -13.31
CA PRO A 217 9.92 3.75 -14.40
C PRO A 217 8.60 3.85 -15.19
N MET A 218 7.59 4.55 -14.66
CA MET A 218 6.30 4.68 -15.34
C MET A 218 6.39 5.46 -16.65
N ASP A 219 7.46 6.21 -16.88
CA ASP A 219 7.72 6.83 -18.17
C ASP A 219 7.96 5.80 -19.30
N ARG A 220 8.38 4.58 -18.95
CA ARG A 220 8.53 3.45 -19.87
C ARG A 220 7.30 2.55 -19.87
N ILE A 221 6.75 2.28 -18.69
CA ILE A 221 5.67 1.32 -18.47
C ILE A 221 4.29 1.92 -18.79
N GLY A 222 4.07 3.19 -18.44
CA GLY A 222 2.80 3.89 -18.54
C GLY A 222 2.20 3.88 -19.95
N PRO A 223 2.95 4.20 -21.02
CA PRO A 223 2.45 4.11 -22.39
C PRO A 223 1.97 2.71 -22.79
N GLU A 224 2.69 1.67 -22.37
CA GLU A 224 2.29 0.27 -22.62
C GLU A 224 1.06 -0.13 -21.79
N LEU A 225 0.99 0.30 -20.52
CA LEU A 225 -0.22 0.09 -19.69
C LEU A 225 -1.44 0.79 -20.28
N LYS A 226 -1.29 2.00 -20.83
CA LYS A 226 -2.37 2.68 -21.54
C LYS A 226 -2.83 1.87 -22.74
N LYS A 227 -1.89 1.41 -23.58
CA LYS A 227 -2.20 0.58 -24.75
C LYS A 227 -2.93 -0.70 -24.37
N LEU A 228 -2.45 -1.40 -23.34
CA LEU A 228 -3.10 -2.60 -22.81
C LEU A 228 -4.49 -2.29 -22.24
N GLY A 229 -4.61 -1.25 -21.43
CA GLY A 229 -5.88 -0.83 -20.82
C GLY A 229 -6.95 -0.47 -21.86
N VAL A 230 -6.57 0.26 -22.91
CA VAL A 230 -7.49 0.58 -24.02
C VAL A 230 -7.90 -0.70 -24.76
N ALA A 231 -6.95 -1.59 -25.03
CA ALA A 231 -7.24 -2.86 -25.71
C ALA A 231 -8.15 -3.78 -24.87
N GLU A 232 -7.95 -3.85 -23.55
CA GLU A 232 -8.82 -4.63 -22.66
C GLU A 232 -10.21 -4.00 -22.52
N TRP A 233 -10.29 -2.67 -22.37
CA TRP A 233 -11.59 -1.97 -22.31
C TRP A 233 -12.42 -2.18 -23.58
N ALA A 234 -11.77 -2.22 -24.75
CA ALA A 234 -12.43 -2.49 -26.02
C ALA A 234 -13.05 -3.91 -26.11
N LYS A 235 -12.59 -4.87 -25.29
CA LYS A 235 -13.14 -6.24 -25.26
C LYS A 235 -14.39 -6.36 -24.39
N VAL A 236 -14.70 -5.36 -23.57
CA VAL A 236 -15.90 -5.36 -22.70
C VAL A 236 -17.13 -5.39 -23.59
N LYS A 237 -17.89 -6.48 -23.51
CA LYS A 237 -19.04 -6.75 -24.37
C LYS A 237 -20.28 -6.00 -23.89
N PRO A 238 -21.24 -5.71 -24.78
CA PRO A 238 -22.58 -5.30 -24.38
C PRO A 238 -23.20 -6.34 -23.43
N GLY A 239 -23.42 -5.97 -22.17
CA GLY A 239 -23.94 -6.85 -21.12
C GLY A 239 -23.00 -7.09 -19.95
N ASP A 240 -21.68 -6.92 -20.13
CA ASP A 240 -20.69 -7.06 -19.04
C ASP A 240 -20.82 -5.90 -18.03
N VAL A 241 -21.27 -4.74 -18.49
CA VAL A 241 -21.55 -3.54 -17.70
C VAL A 241 -22.94 -3.01 -18.08
N PRO A 242 -23.78 -2.61 -17.11
CA PRO A 242 -25.06 -1.96 -17.42
C PRO A 242 -24.87 -0.77 -18.39
N PRO A 243 -25.69 -0.63 -19.45
CA PRO A 243 -25.45 0.39 -20.50
C PRO A 243 -25.32 1.83 -19.98
N LYS A 244 -26.07 2.18 -18.93
CA LYS A 244 -25.98 3.51 -18.29
C LYS A 244 -24.61 3.73 -17.64
N VAL A 245 -24.11 2.74 -16.91
CA VAL A 245 -22.80 2.80 -16.26
C VAL A 245 -21.68 2.83 -17.31
N LYS A 246 -21.80 2.03 -18.37
CA LYS A 246 -20.83 2.06 -19.48
C LYS A 246 -20.76 3.43 -20.16
N ALA A 247 -21.90 4.08 -20.40
CA ALA A 247 -21.95 5.42 -21.00
C ALA A 247 -21.28 6.51 -20.13
N GLU A 248 -21.26 6.33 -18.80
CA GLU A 248 -20.59 7.24 -17.87
C GLU A 248 -19.09 6.95 -17.76
N ILE A 249 -18.68 5.69 -17.87
CA ILE A 249 -17.27 5.27 -17.76
C ILE A 249 -16.50 5.50 -19.07
N ASP A 250 -17.10 5.22 -20.23
CA ASP A 250 -16.43 5.30 -21.54
C ASP A 250 -15.66 6.62 -21.77
N PRO A 251 -16.22 7.80 -21.46
CA PRO A 251 -15.51 9.08 -21.60
C PRO A 251 -14.33 9.26 -20.64
N LEU A 252 -14.27 8.48 -19.55
CA LEU A 252 -13.24 8.59 -18.51
C LEU A 252 -12.04 7.68 -18.76
N VAL A 253 -12.21 6.58 -19.51
CA VAL A 253 -11.16 5.57 -19.71
C VAL A 253 -9.91 6.17 -20.33
N GLU A 254 -10.04 6.87 -21.46
CA GLU A 254 -8.90 7.44 -22.16
C GLU A 254 -8.18 8.52 -21.32
N PRO A 255 -8.87 9.48 -20.66
CA PRO A 255 -8.23 10.40 -19.72
C PRO A 255 -7.51 9.71 -18.54
N VAL A 256 -8.12 8.69 -17.93
CA VAL A 256 -7.51 7.98 -16.79
C VAL A 256 -6.25 7.25 -17.22
N LEU A 257 -6.31 6.48 -18.32
CA LEU A 257 -5.16 5.78 -18.86
C LEU A 257 -4.10 6.75 -19.43
N GLY A 258 -4.52 7.89 -19.97
CA GLY A 258 -3.65 9.01 -20.33
C GLY A 258 -2.87 9.53 -19.12
N GLY A 259 -3.54 9.74 -17.99
CA GLY A 259 -2.89 10.12 -16.73
C GLY A 259 -1.85 9.09 -16.27
N VAL A 260 -2.14 7.80 -16.40
CA VAL A 260 -1.17 6.71 -16.10
C VAL A 260 0.03 6.76 -17.04
N ALA A 261 -0.18 6.96 -18.34
CA ALA A 261 0.91 7.09 -19.31
C ALA A 261 1.79 8.33 -19.07
N ASP A 262 1.21 9.37 -18.49
CA ASP A 262 1.88 10.62 -18.18
C ASP A 262 2.53 10.63 -16.78
N MET A 263 2.52 9.49 -16.08
CA MET A 263 3.33 9.30 -14.86
C MET A 263 4.82 9.19 -15.25
N GLY A 264 5.67 9.91 -14.53
CA GLY A 264 7.12 9.81 -14.64
C GLY A 264 7.67 8.70 -13.76
N GLN A 265 8.74 8.95 -13.01
CA GLN A 265 9.22 7.95 -12.07
C GLN A 265 8.27 7.84 -10.87
N ALA A 266 7.89 6.61 -10.52
CA ALA A 266 7.32 6.26 -9.23
C ALA A 266 8.46 5.81 -8.31
N LEU A 267 8.51 6.35 -7.10
CA LEU A 267 9.57 6.10 -6.13
C LEU A 267 8.96 5.94 -4.75
N VAL A 268 9.25 4.81 -4.11
CA VAL A 268 8.90 4.53 -2.73
C VAL A 268 10.18 4.33 -1.93
N THR A 269 10.33 5.05 -0.82
CA THR A 269 11.50 4.96 0.05
C THR A 269 11.07 4.67 1.47
N PHE A 270 11.85 3.84 2.17
CA PHE A 270 11.61 3.47 3.55
C PHE A 270 12.87 3.71 4.38
N ASP A 271 12.67 4.30 5.55
CA ASP A 271 13.70 4.51 6.56
C ASP A 271 13.15 4.18 7.95
N ILE A 272 13.97 3.56 8.79
CA ILE A 272 13.63 3.38 10.20
C ILE A 272 14.22 4.51 11.04
N ASP A 273 13.34 5.30 11.65
CA ASP A 273 13.69 6.39 12.56
C ASP A 273 13.07 6.16 13.94
N GLY A 274 13.92 5.75 14.89
CA GLY A 274 13.49 5.33 16.23
C GLY A 274 12.50 4.17 16.16
N GLU A 275 11.29 4.40 16.70
CA GLU A 275 10.20 3.41 16.71
C GLU A 275 9.27 3.51 15.49
N ASN A 276 9.61 4.29 14.45
CA ASN A 276 8.76 4.51 13.29
C ASN A 276 9.42 4.06 11.99
N LEU A 277 8.60 3.45 11.12
CA LEU A 277 8.86 3.32 9.70
C LEU A 277 8.41 4.61 9.02
N LYS A 278 9.36 5.34 8.46
CA LYS A 278 9.10 6.48 7.58
C LYS A 278 8.97 5.98 6.15
N LEU A 279 7.81 6.23 5.56
CA LEU A 279 7.49 5.94 4.17
C LEU A 279 7.38 7.24 3.40
N VAL A 280 8.03 7.32 2.24
CA VAL A 280 7.79 8.38 1.27
C VAL A 280 7.50 7.74 -0.07
N GLU A 281 6.36 8.08 -0.64
CA GLU A 281 5.95 7.69 -1.97
C GLU A 281 5.86 8.94 -2.83
N THR A 282 6.43 8.89 -4.03
CA THR A 282 6.44 10.00 -4.97
C THR A 282 6.15 9.50 -6.36
N PHE A 283 5.36 10.27 -7.10
CA PHE A 283 5.10 10.05 -8.50
C PHE A 283 5.35 11.36 -9.23
N ALA A 284 6.30 11.35 -10.16
CA ALA A 284 6.45 12.48 -11.07
C ALA A 284 5.27 12.54 -12.04
N ALA A 285 4.86 13.74 -12.43
CA ALA A 285 3.78 13.96 -13.40
C ALA A 285 4.29 14.73 -14.61
N LYS A 286 3.74 14.38 -15.78
CA LYS A 286 4.01 15.04 -17.07
C LYS A 286 2.68 15.39 -17.74
N ALA A 287 2.75 16.17 -18.81
CA ALA A 287 1.66 16.43 -19.76
C ALA A 287 0.25 16.55 -19.12
N SER A 288 -0.69 15.67 -19.46
CA SER A 288 -2.08 15.78 -19.03
C SER A 288 -2.25 15.57 -17.53
N LEU A 289 -1.44 14.71 -16.92
CA LEU A 289 -1.45 14.51 -15.47
C LEU A 289 -0.98 15.78 -14.75
N SER A 290 0.08 16.43 -15.23
CA SER A 290 0.58 17.70 -14.68
C SER A 290 -0.50 18.80 -14.71
N GLU A 291 -1.21 18.94 -15.83
CA GLU A 291 -2.31 19.90 -15.96
C GLU A 291 -3.51 19.56 -15.06
N TRP A 292 -3.80 18.26 -14.89
CA TRP A 292 -4.86 17.83 -13.98
C TRP A 292 -4.52 18.11 -12.51
N LEU A 293 -3.26 17.87 -12.10
CA LEU A 293 -2.80 18.13 -10.73
C LEU A 293 -2.89 19.61 -10.34
N LYS A 294 -2.78 20.55 -11.29
CA LYS A 294 -2.99 21.99 -11.05
C LYS A 294 -4.40 22.33 -10.57
N LYS A 295 -5.39 21.46 -10.82
CA LYS A 295 -6.78 21.67 -10.41
C LYS A 295 -7.02 21.33 -8.95
N PHE A 296 -6.08 20.66 -8.27
CA PHE A 296 -6.26 20.30 -6.88
C PHE A 296 -6.28 21.56 -6.00
N PRO A 297 -7.32 21.75 -5.18
CA PRO A 297 -7.27 22.73 -4.11
C PRO A 297 -6.27 22.23 -3.08
N THR A 298 -5.31 23.09 -2.76
CA THR A 298 -4.27 22.81 -1.78
C THR A 298 -4.38 23.76 -0.60
N GLY A 299 -3.91 23.34 0.57
CA GLY A 299 -3.83 24.23 1.73
C GLY A 299 -2.79 23.76 2.73
N ASP A 300 -3.01 24.06 4.00
CA ASP A 300 -2.23 23.56 5.14
C ASP A 300 -3.04 22.51 5.94
N ALA A 301 -2.47 22.06 7.05
CA ALA A 301 -3.08 21.12 7.98
C ALA A 301 -3.87 21.80 9.10
N THR A 302 -3.98 23.14 9.13
CA THR A 302 -4.69 23.88 10.17
C THR A 302 -6.14 23.41 10.37
N PRO A 303 -6.90 23.06 9.31
CA PRO A 303 -8.27 22.54 9.48
C PRO A 303 -8.37 21.23 10.26
N LEU A 304 -7.28 20.45 10.41
CA LEU A 304 -7.24 19.27 11.27
C LEU A 304 -7.23 19.65 12.75
N LEU A 305 -6.59 20.77 13.11
CA LEU A 305 -6.47 21.20 14.51
C LEU A 305 -7.84 21.52 15.13
N THR A 306 -8.79 21.97 14.32
CA THR A 306 -10.17 22.25 14.74
C THR A 306 -11.05 21.01 14.85
N MET A 307 -10.55 19.85 14.45
CA MET A 307 -11.31 18.60 14.53
C MET A 307 -11.35 18.11 15.98
N PRO A 308 -12.42 17.41 16.39
CA PRO A 308 -12.46 16.79 17.71
C PRO A 308 -11.38 15.70 17.83
N LYS A 309 -10.87 15.48 19.04
CA LYS A 309 -10.00 14.34 19.33
C LYS A 309 -10.80 13.07 19.14
N ALA A 310 -10.26 12.15 18.37
CA ALA A 310 -10.84 10.85 18.13
C ALA A 310 -9.70 9.85 17.87
N GLU A 311 -10.02 8.57 17.71
CA GLU A 311 -9.05 7.53 17.34
C GLU A 311 -8.45 7.76 15.96
N SER A 312 -9.19 8.37 15.04
CA SER A 312 -8.70 8.77 13.73
C SER A 312 -9.27 10.12 13.35
N VAL A 313 -8.45 10.96 12.70
CA VAL A 313 -8.84 12.26 12.16
C VAL A 313 -8.13 12.45 10.82
N SER A 314 -8.87 12.83 9.78
CA SER A 314 -8.26 13.18 8.50
C SER A 314 -8.95 14.35 7.81
N LEU A 315 -8.21 14.92 6.86
CA LEU A 315 -8.59 16.02 5.98
C LEU A 315 -8.32 15.58 4.55
N GLN A 316 -9.26 15.81 3.65
CA GLN A 316 -9.14 15.49 2.23
C GLN A 316 -9.67 16.64 1.37
N ARG A 317 -9.00 16.87 0.24
CA ARG A 317 -9.33 17.91 -0.73
C ARG A 317 -9.56 17.31 -2.12
N PHE A 318 -10.55 17.83 -2.84
CA PHE A 318 -11.05 17.27 -4.11
C PHE A 318 -11.01 18.33 -5.22
N PRO A 319 -10.41 18.02 -6.40
CA PRO A 319 -10.23 18.97 -7.50
C PRO A 319 -11.55 19.46 -8.11
N ASP A 320 -12.52 18.56 -8.27
CA ASP A 320 -13.80 18.86 -8.91
C ASP A 320 -14.92 19.16 -7.89
N GLY A 321 -14.54 19.49 -6.65
CA GLY A 321 -15.44 19.64 -5.52
C GLY A 321 -15.92 18.29 -4.97
N LEU A 322 -16.66 18.33 -3.87
CA LEU A 322 -17.21 17.14 -3.21
C LEU A 322 -18.50 16.64 -3.85
N GLY A 323 -19.13 17.45 -4.71
CA GLY A 323 -20.39 17.13 -5.36
C GLY A 323 -20.40 15.76 -6.03
N PRO A 324 -19.43 15.46 -6.92
CA PRO A 324 -19.27 14.16 -7.55
C PRO A 324 -19.32 12.96 -6.62
N LEU A 325 -18.55 13.02 -5.53
CA LEU A 325 -18.51 11.97 -4.53
C LEU A 325 -19.86 11.83 -3.81
N ALA A 326 -20.44 12.96 -3.39
CA ALA A 326 -21.66 12.97 -2.60
C ALA A 326 -22.86 12.39 -3.36
N TYR A 327 -23.08 12.77 -4.63
CA TYR A 327 -24.19 12.20 -5.38
C TYR A 327 -23.94 10.75 -5.80
N ALA A 328 -22.70 10.33 -6.09
CA ALA A 328 -22.41 8.95 -6.46
C ALA A 328 -22.68 7.98 -5.29
N LEU A 329 -22.25 8.32 -4.08
CA LEU A 329 -22.52 7.54 -2.87
C LEU A 329 -24.02 7.46 -2.56
N LEU A 330 -24.73 8.59 -2.69
CA LEU A 330 -26.17 8.65 -2.47
C LEU A 330 -26.94 7.85 -3.53
N GLU A 331 -26.61 7.99 -4.82
CA GLU A 331 -27.28 7.26 -5.91
C GLU A 331 -27.09 5.75 -5.76
N TRP A 332 -25.87 5.29 -5.41
CA TRP A 332 -25.62 3.89 -5.07
C TRP A 332 -26.46 3.41 -3.87
N GLY A 333 -26.54 4.21 -2.80
CA GLY A 333 -27.37 3.89 -1.64
C GLY A 333 -28.87 3.86 -1.96
N LEU A 334 -29.33 4.71 -2.89
CA LEU A 334 -30.74 4.78 -3.32
C LEU A 334 -31.16 3.56 -4.14
N ASP A 335 -30.24 2.92 -4.87
CA ASP A 335 -30.54 1.70 -5.63
C ASP A 335 -30.97 0.54 -4.72
N GLY A 336 -30.38 0.46 -3.52
CA GLY A 336 -30.76 -0.50 -2.48
C GLY A 336 -31.97 -0.11 -1.62
N ALA A 337 -32.47 1.13 -1.75
CA ALA A 337 -33.53 1.65 -0.87
C ALA A 337 -34.94 1.26 -1.34
N THR A 338 -35.84 0.96 -0.39
CA THR A 338 -37.28 0.75 -0.64
C THR A 338 -38.01 2.08 -0.83
N LEU A 339 -37.63 2.83 -1.87
CA LEU A 339 -38.23 4.09 -2.28
C LEU A 339 -38.99 3.94 -3.60
N SER A 340 -40.10 4.68 -3.75
CA SER A 340 -40.81 4.78 -5.02
C SER A 340 -39.93 5.47 -6.08
N ALA A 341 -40.20 5.26 -7.37
CA ALA A 341 -39.45 5.90 -8.46
C ALA A 341 -39.44 7.43 -8.34
N ALA A 342 -40.56 8.03 -7.91
CA ALA A 342 -40.66 9.48 -7.69
C ALA A 342 -39.80 9.94 -6.51
N ASP A 343 -39.77 9.17 -5.42
CA ASP A 343 -38.94 9.50 -4.25
C ASP A 343 -37.45 9.33 -4.55
N ARG A 344 -37.06 8.33 -5.34
CA ARG A 344 -35.67 8.17 -5.81
C ARG A 344 -35.25 9.34 -6.69
N ALA A 345 -36.12 9.80 -7.60
CA ALA A 345 -35.85 10.95 -8.45
C ALA A 345 -35.68 12.24 -7.63
N GLU A 346 -36.55 12.46 -6.63
CA GLU A 346 -36.41 13.59 -5.72
C GLU A 346 -35.17 13.48 -4.85
N ALA A 347 -34.83 12.29 -4.34
CA ALA A 347 -33.60 12.06 -3.58
C ALA A 347 -32.34 12.37 -4.39
N SER A 348 -32.26 11.89 -5.65
CA SER A 348 -31.14 12.20 -6.55
C SER A 348 -31.05 13.70 -6.84
N LYS A 349 -32.19 14.37 -7.08
CA LYS A 349 -32.23 15.83 -7.27
C LYS A 349 -31.69 16.59 -6.05
N GLN A 350 -32.11 16.21 -4.84
CA GLN A 350 -31.64 16.85 -3.60
C GLN A 350 -30.18 16.51 -3.30
N ALA A 351 -29.72 15.30 -3.59
CA ALA A 351 -28.32 14.90 -3.50
C ALA A 351 -27.43 15.73 -4.43
N ARG A 352 -27.88 16.00 -5.66
CA ARG A 352 -27.18 16.87 -6.62
C ARG A 352 -27.19 18.34 -6.17
N ALA A 353 -28.29 18.80 -5.57
CA ALA A 353 -28.35 20.15 -5.00
C ALA A 353 -27.38 20.30 -3.82
N LEU A 354 -27.36 19.32 -2.90
CA LEU A 354 -26.39 19.25 -1.82
C LEU A 354 -24.96 19.21 -2.38
N GLY A 355 -24.69 18.32 -3.34
CA GLY A 355 -23.37 18.17 -3.94
C GLY A 355 -22.82 19.45 -4.58
N LYS A 356 -23.68 20.26 -5.23
CA LYS A 356 -23.29 21.57 -5.77
C LYS A 356 -22.98 22.61 -4.69
N ALA A 357 -23.53 22.44 -3.48
CA ALA A 357 -23.32 23.34 -2.37
C ALA A 357 -22.09 22.96 -1.53
N LEU A 358 -21.65 21.70 -1.60
CA LEU A 358 -20.41 21.25 -0.97
C LEU A 358 -19.22 21.83 -1.73
N GLY A 359 -18.27 22.39 -0.99
CA GLY A 359 -17.01 22.88 -1.53
C GLY A 359 -16.02 21.74 -1.77
N HIS A 360 -14.76 22.04 -1.51
CA HIS A 360 -13.66 21.20 -1.97
C HIS A 360 -12.99 20.35 -0.90
N SER A 361 -13.33 20.56 0.37
CA SER A 361 -12.65 19.90 1.48
C SER A 361 -13.64 19.23 2.41
N LEU A 362 -13.30 18.02 2.83
CA LEU A 362 -13.93 17.38 3.98
C LEU A 362 -12.87 17.06 5.02
N ALA A 363 -13.24 17.14 6.28
CA ALA A 363 -12.48 16.55 7.37
C ALA A 363 -13.39 15.61 8.14
N TYR A 364 -12.88 14.49 8.62
CA TYR A 364 -13.66 13.55 9.41
C TYR A 364 -12.86 13.04 10.60
N ALA A 365 -13.57 12.58 11.62
CA ALA A 365 -13.03 11.97 12.81
C ALA A 365 -13.86 10.73 13.15
N THR A 366 -13.22 9.68 13.64
CA THR A 366 -13.90 8.44 14.05
C THR A 366 -13.46 8.02 15.44
N ASP A 367 -14.40 7.64 16.29
CA ASP A 367 -14.13 7.09 17.61
C ASP A 367 -14.90 5.78 17.81
N SER A 368 -14.22 4.72 18.21
CA SER A 368 -14.87 3.47 18.59
C SER A 368 -15.48 3.58 19.98
N VAL A 369 -16.63 2.94 20.20
CA VAL A 369 -17.24 2.93 21.53
C VAL A 369 -16.41 2.07 22.47
N LYS A 370 -15.88 2.70 23.51
CA LYS A 370 -15.20 2.02 24.61
C LYS A 370 -16.23 1.32 25.50
N GLY A 371 -16.35 -0.01 25.43
CA GLY A 371 -17.23 -0.67 26.41
C GLY A 371 -17.57 -2.16 26.33
N ALA A 372 -17.37 -2.87 25.22
CA ALA A 372 -17.66 -4.31 25.22
C ALA A 372 -16.82 -5.07 24.19
N ALA A 373 -16.09 -6.10 24.65
CA ALA A 373 -15.59 -7.11 23.73
C ALA A 373 -16.80 -7.80 23.08
N PRO A 374 -16.83 -7.99 21.76
CA PRO A 374 -17.89 -8.77 21.13
C PRO A 374 -17.91 -10.16 21.78
N ALA A 375 -19.12 -10.67 22.06
CA ALA A 375 -19.26 -12.02 22.60
C ALA A 375 -18.57 -13.03 21.65
N PRO A 376 -17.98 -14.13 22.16
CA PRO A 376 -17.37 -15.14 21.30
C PRO A 376 -18.35 -15.62 20.22
N GLY A 377 -17.99 -15.43 18.94
CA GLY A 377 -18.83 -15.79 17.80
C GLY A 377 -19.84 -14.75 17.34
N ALA A 378 -19.92 -13.58 17.99
CA ALA A 378 -20.64 -12.43 17.46
C ALA A 378 -19.84 -11.75 16.34
N PRO A 379 -20.48 -11.24 15.28
CA PRO A 379 -19.81 -10.36 14.34
C PRO A 379 -19.25 -9.14 15.09
N PRO A 380 -18.11 -8.57 14.67
CA PRO A 380 -17.58 -7.35 15.26
C PRO A 380 -18.67 -6.26 15.24
N SER A 381 -18.94 -5.62 16.39
CA SER A 381 -19.90 -4.52 16.45
C SER A 381 -19.28 -3.26 15.85
N LEU A 382 -20.08 -2.54 15.05
CA LEU A 382 -19.74 -1.21 14.53
C LEU A 382 -20.23 -0.12 15.49
N ASP A 383 -19.96 -0.30 16.78
CA ASP A 383 -20.27 0.74 17.77
C ASP A 383 -19.24 1.86 17.56
N THR A 384 -19.62 2.87 16.79
CA THR A 384 -18.70 3.89 16.27
C THR A 384 -19.42 5.22 16.13
N GLU A 385 -18.71 6.28 16.50
CA GLU A 385 -19.09 7.64 16.19
C GLU A 385 -18.28 8.12 14.99
N ILE A 386 -18.96 8.66 13.97
CA ILE A 386 -18.37 9.19 12.75
C ILE A 386 -18.78 10.65 12.63
N PHE A 387 -17.81 11.53 12.81
CA PHE A 387 -17.96 12.96 12.62
C PHE A 387 -17.38 13.38 11.28
N VAL A 388 -18.09 14.21 10.53
CA VAL A 388 -17.64 14.78 9.25
C VAL A 388 -17.96 16.27 9.23
N ARG A 389 -16.99 17.07 8.80
CA ARG A 389 -17.13 18.48 8.48
C ARG A 389 -16.87 18.68 7.00
N PHE A 390 -17.81 19.33 6.32
CA PHE A 390 -17.68 19.75 4.94
C PHE A 390 -17.53 21.27 4.87
N ASP A 391 -16.59 21.75 4.06
CA ASP A 391 -16.61 23.15 3.63
C ASP A 391 -17.70 23.32 2.56
N LEU A 392 -18.35 24.49 2.55
CA LEU A 392 -19.50 24.79 1.70
C LEU A 392 -19.21 26.00 0.80
N ASP A 393 -19.55 25.86 -0.48
CA ASP A 393 -19.56 26.97 -1.44
C ASP A 393 -20.90 27.73 -1.40
N ASP A 394 -22.00 27.03 -1.08
CA ASP A 394 -23.34 27.63 -0.92
C ASP A 394 -24.04 27.12 0.36
N PRO A 395 -23.78 27.75 1.51
CA PRO A 395 -24.41 27.35 2.77
C PRO A 395 -25.94 27.48 2.78
N ALA A 396 -26.51 28.37 1.95
CA ALA A 396 -27.94 28.62 1.91
C ALA A 396 -28.70 27.45 1.25
N ALA A 397 -28.10 26.83 0.22
CA ALA A 397 -28.68 25.68 -0.46
C ALA A 397 -28.70 24.40 0.40
N VAL A 398 -27.75 24.23 1.32
CA VAL A 398 -27.60 23.01 2.13
C VAL A 398 -28.82 22.73 3.01
N LYS A 399 -29.34 23.75 3.70
CA LYS A 399 -30.45 23.58 4.66
C LYS A 399 -31.70 22.99 4.00
N GLY A 400 -32.02 23.45 2.80
CA GLY A 400 -33.16 22.95 2.02
C GLY A 400 -32.95 21.51 1.54
N ALA A 401 -31.74 21.19 1.08
CA ALA A 401 -31.38 19.86 0.59
C ALA A 401 -31.38 18.81 1.71
N VAL A 402 -30.71 19.09 2.84
CA VAL A 402 -30.65 18.19 4.00
C VAL A 402 -32.04 17.95 4.59
N GLY A 403 -32.84 19.01 4.76
CA GLY A 403 -34.21 18.87 5.25
C GLY A 403 -35.12 18.05 4.33
N SER A 404 -34.88 18.07 3.02
CA SER A 404 -35.62 17.25 2.05
C SER A 404 -35.16 15.79 2.05
N LEU A 405 -33.85 15.55 2.11
CA LEU A 405 -33.27 14.21 2.24
C LEU A 405 -33.73 13.52 3.54
N ARG A 406 -33.82 14.26 4.66
CA ARG A 406 -34.39 13.77 5.92
C ARG A 406 -35.83 13.27 5.74
N LYS A 407 -36.71 14.05 5.09
CA LYS A 407 -38.11 13.64 4.87
C LYS A 407 -38.21 12.36 4.03
N LEU A 408 -37.31 12.20 3.07
CA LEU A 408 -37.23 10.98 2.26
C LEU A 408 -36.72 9.79 3.07
N LEU A 409 -35.75 10.00 3.97
CA LEU A 409 -35.31 8.98 4.93
C LEU A 409 -36.44 8.56 5.88
N GLU A 410 -37.20 9.50 6.45
CA GLU A 410 -38.37 9.17 7.28
C GLU A 410 -39.40 8.34 6.51
N LYS A 411 -39.60 8.67 5.22
CA LYS A 411 -40.51 7.93 4.34
C LYS A 411 -40.00 6.51 4.06
N SER A 412 -38.69 6.32 3.84
CA SER A 412 -38.11 5.00 3.58
C SER A 412 -38.13 4.08 4.81
N LEU A 413 -38.01 4.65 6.01
CA LEU A 413 -38.09 3.91 7.28
C LEU A 413 -39.52 3.43 7.62
N GLY A 414 -40.54 4.01 6.97
CA GLY A 414 -41.95 3.64 7.14
C GLY A 414 -42.60 4.20 8.42
N THR A 415 -43.92 4.12 8.49
CA THR A 415 -44.74 4.75 9.55
C THR A 415 -44.54 4.15 10.95
N ALA A 416 -43.98 2.94 11.05
CA ALA A 416 -43.73 2.25 12.33
C ALA A 416 -42.44 2.71 13.05
N LYS A 417 -41.58 3.49 12.39
CA LYS A 417 -40.26 3.90 12.92
C LYS A 417 -40.04 5.41 12.78
N LYS A 418 -40.96 6.21 13.31
CA LYS A 418 -40.84 7.67 13.27
C LYS A 418 -39.55 8.12 13.97
N LEU A 419 -38.70 8.84 13.25
CA LEU A 419 -37.52 9.47 13.82
C LEU A 419 -37.96 10.54 14.82
N THR A 420 -37.26 10.61 15.95
CA THR A 420 -37.37 11.77 16.84
C THR A 420 -36.48 12.86 16.27
N VAL A 421 -37.08 13.97 15.83
CA VAL A 421 -36.36 15.13 15.31
C VAL A 421 -36.37 16.22 16.38
N THR A 422 -35.17 16.63 16.80
CA THR A 422 -34.98 17.69 17.81
C THR A 422 -34.17 18.82 17.20
N PRO A 423 -34.58 20.10 17.33
CA PRO A 423 -33.75 21.22 16.90
C PRO A 423 -32.39 21.21 17.60
N TYR A 424 -31.32 21.40 16.84
CA TYR A 424 -29.97 21.60 17.38
C TYR A 424 -29.60 23.07 17.27
N LYS A 425 -29.32 23.70 18.42
CA LYS A 425 -28.86 25.10 18.48
C LYS A 425 -27.85 25.28 19.61
N LYS A 426 -26.58 25.03 19.31
CA LYS A 426 -25.46 25.19 20.24
C LYS A 426 -24.28 25.87 19.56
N HIS A 427 -23.48 26.61 20.32
CA HIS A 427 -22.21 27.24 19.87
C HIS A 427 -22.31 28.06 18.55
N GLY A 428 -23.46 28.69 18.31
CA GLY A 428 -23.74 29.47 17.09
C GLY A 428 -24.03 28.62 15.85
N ALA A 429 -24.11 27.30 15.98
CA ALA A 429 -24.53 26.40 14.91
C ALA A 429 -26.03 26.11 14.99
N GLU A 430 -26.65 25.87 13.84
CA GLU A 430 -28.08 25.53 13.72
C GLU A 430 -28.29 24.28 12.87
N GLY A 431 -29.17 23.38 13.31
CA GLY A 431 -29.52 22.18 12.57
C GLY A 431 -30.52 21.29 13.30
N GLU A 432 -30.39 19.99 13.14
CA GLU A 432 -31.31 19.00 13.74
C GLU A 432 -30.55 17.76 14.22
N THR A 433 -31.00 17.19 15.33
CA THR A 433 -30.65 15.83 15.77
C THR A 433 -31.81 14.89 15.44
N LEU A 434 -31.49 13.80 14.76
CA LEU A 434 -32.38 12.71 14.43
C LEU A 434 -32.03 11.52 15.32
N ALA A 435 -33.00 10.95 16.00
CA ALA A 435 -32.81 9.75 16.81
C ALA A 435 -33.76 8.64 16.34
N THR A 436 -33.22 7.45 16.13
CA THR A 436 -34.03 6.27 15.80
C THR A 436 -34.76 5.78 17.05
N PRO A 437 -35.95 5.15 16.90
CA PRO A 437 -36.64 4.57 18.05
C PRO A 437 -35.92 3.35 18.63
N ALA A 438 -35.11 2.66 17.81
CA ALA A 438 -34.22 1.56 18.15
C ALA A 438 -33.08 1.49 17.12
N VAL A 439 -32.00 0.79 17.43
CA VAL A 439 -30.86 0.55 16.52
C VAL A 439 -31.36 0.00 15.18
N ILE A 440 -30.88 0.56 14.07
CA ILE A 440 -31.25 0.12 12.72
C ILE A 440 -30.67 -1.29 12.48
N PRO A 441 -31.52 -2.31 12.20
CA PRO A 441 -31.05 -3.66 11.88
C PRO A 441 -30.10 -3.63 10.67
N GLY A 442 -28.88 -4.16 10.84
CA GLY A 442 -27.85 -4.16 9.80
C GLY A 442 -26.71 -3.16 9.99
N PHE A 443 -26.81 -2.24 10.97
CA PHE A 443 -25.76 -1.25 11.29
C PHE A 443 -25.16 -1.36 12.70
N GLY A 444 -25.63 -2.28 13.55
CA GLY A 444 -25.14 -2.47 14.93
C GLY A 444 -25.67 -3.75 15.60
N PRO A 445 -25.18 -4.12 16.80
CA PRO A 445 -25.38 -5.45 17.38
C PRO A 445 -26.84 -5.75 17.79
N THR A 446 -27.15 -7.04 17.82
CA THR A 446 -28.34 -7.65 18.45
C THR A 446 -28.26 -7.69 19.98
N ALA A 447 -27.33 -6.95 20.60
CA ALA A 447 -27.10 -6.94 22.04
C ALA A 447 -27.87 -5.79 22.71
N ALA A 448 -28.45 -6.09 23.86
CA ALA A 448 -29.48 -5.31 24.54
C ALA A 448 -28.97 -4.03 25.26
N THR A 449 -28.16 -3.20 24.63
CA THR A 449 -27.86 -1.85 25.14
C THR A 449 -28.85 -0.86 24.54
N ALA A 450 -29.55 -0.12 25.41
CA ALA A 450 -30.68 0.77 25.09
C ALA A 450 -30.31 2.06 24.33
N THR A 451 -29.15 2.11 23.67
CA THR A 451 -28.65 3.29 22.96
C THR A 451 -29.24 3.35 21.55
N LYS A 452 -29.85 4.48 21.23
CA LYS A 452 -30.45 4.78 19.91
C LYS A 452 -29.36 5.24 18.95
N ASP A 453 -29.55 5.01 17.65
CA ASP A 453 -28.70 5.66 16.66
C ASP A 453 -29.08 7.13 16.60
N THR A 454 -28.08 8.00 16.60
CA THR A 454 -28.28 9.46 16.57
C THR A 454 -27.48 10.08 15.45
N TRP A 455 -28.16 10.90 14.64
CA TRP A 455 -27.57 11.59 13.50
C TRP A 455 -27.83 13.08 13.71
N THR A 456 -26.78 13.85 13.97
CA THR A 456 -26.90 15.31 14.09
C THR A 456 -26.25 15.96 12.90
N TRP A 457 -26.94 16.92 12.29
CA TRP A 457 -26.33 17.83 11.33
C TRP A 457 -26.46 19.26 11.84
N ALA A 458 -25.45 20.08 11.58
CA ALA A 458 -25.45 21.49 11.99
C ALA A 458 -24.70 22.35 10.97
N LEU A 459 -25.16 23.58 10.78
CA LEU A 459 -24.52 24.61 9.97
C LEU A 459 -23.93 25.69 10.87
N LYS A 460 -22.68 26.07 10.65
CA LYS A 460 -22.02 27.23 11.29
C LYS A 460 -21.17 27.94 10.25
N GLY A 461 -21.61 29.14 9.83
CA GLY A 461 -20.95 29.88 8.75
C GLY A 461 -20.95 29.09 7.45
N SER A 462 -19.77 28.86 6.87
CA SER A 462 -19.56 28.12 5.62
C SER A 462 -19.27 26.63 5.81
N GLN A 463 -19.69 26.04 6.93
CA GLN A 463 -19.38 24.65 7.26
C GLN A 463 -20.64 23.87 7.63
N LEU A 464 -20.74 22.66 7.06
CA LEU A 464 -21.71 21.64 7.44
C LEU A 464 -21.01 20.60 8.30
N TYR A 465 -21.57 20.34 9.47
CA TYR A 465 -21.13 19.31 10.39
C TYR A 465 -22.17 18.20 10.38
N VAL A 466 -21.71 16.96 10.33
CA VAL A 466 -22.53 15.75 10.42
C VAL A 466 -21.88 14.83 11.44
N ASP A 467 -22.66 14.38 12.40
CA ASP A 467 -22.20 13.50 13.47
C ASP A 467 -23.14 12.30 13.57
N LEU A 468 -22.59 11.13 13.31
CA LEU A 468 -23.29 9.86 13.21
C LEU A 468 -22.83 8.96 14.36
N CYS A 469 -23.70 8.74 15.33
CA CYS A 469 -23.48 7.79 16.42
C CYS A 469 -24.30 6.52 16.18
N LEU A 470 -23.63 5.39 15.98
CA LEU A 470 -24.26 4.07 15.88
C LEU A 470 -24.15 3.35 17.22
N GLY A 471 -25.28 3.13 17.89
CA GLY A 471 -25.31 2.49 19.20
C GLY A 471 -24.60 3.24 20.34
N CYS A 472 -24.29 4.54 20.16
CA CYS A 472 -23.44 5.32 21.06
C CYS A 472 -24.03 6.66 21.52
N THR A 473 -23.31 7.37 22.39
CA THR A 473 -23.65 8.75 22.81
C THR A 473 -22.75 9.72 22.06
N PRO A 474 -23.31 10.65 21.24
CA PRO A 474 -22.51 11.55 20.43
C PRO A 474 -21.78 12.57 21.31
N HIS A 475 -20.51 12.82 21.01
CA HIS A 475 -19.65 13.76 21.74
C HIS A 475 -18.68 14.55 20.83
N LEU A 476 -18.44 14.11 19.60
CA LEU A 476 -17.50 14.72 18.67
C LEU A 476 -18.01 16.05 18.13
N LEU A 477 -19.32 16.18 17.83
CA LEU A 477 -19.88 17.44 17.30
C LEU A 477 -19.72 18.62 18.27
N ASP A 478 -20.10 18.43 19.52
CA ASP A 478 -20.02 19.50 20.52
C ASP A 478 -18.56 19.90 20.75
N ALA A 479 -17.63 18.92 20.79
CA ALA A 479 -16.19 19.18 20.90
C ALA A 479 -15.63 19.95 19.69
N ALA A 480 -16.16 19.74 18.48
CA ALA A 480 -15.76 20.46 17.28
C ALA A 480 -16.31 21.90 17.22
N LEU A 481 -17.47 22.14 17.83
CA LEU A 481 -18.17 23.42 17.75
C LEU A 481 -17.86 24.37 18.91
N ASP A 482 -17.48 23.84 20.08
CA ASP A 482 -17.18 24.60 21.28
C ASP A 482 -15.76 25.20 21.27
N PRO A 483 -15.61 26.54 21.18
CA PRO A 483 -14.29 27.19 21.21
C PRO A 483 -13.52 27.00 22.53
N ALA A 484 -14.21 26.62 23.60
CA ALA A 484 -13.61 26.38 24.92
C ALA A 484 -13.26 24.92 25.17
N ALA A 485 -13.66 24.00 24.28
CA ALA A 485 -13.44 22.58 24.49
C ALA A 485 -11.95 22.23 24.38
N LYS A 486 -11.38 21.64 25.43
CA LYS A 486 -10.06 20.96 25.40
C LYS A 486 -10.07 19.63 24.62
N GLY A 487 -11.07 19.48 23.75
CA GLY A 487 -11.47 18.25 23.09
C GLY A 487 -11.11 18.21 21.61
N THR A 488 -10.27 19.11 21.12
CA THR A 488 -9.85 19.14 19.71
C THR A 488 -8.43 18.60 19.52
N VAL A 489 -8.07 18.24 18.29
CA VAL A 489 -6.69 17.83 17.94
C VAL A 489 -5.68 18.90 18.35
N ALA A 490 -6.07 20.18 18.34
CA ALA A 490 -5.29 21.29 18.87
C ALA A 490 -5.01 21.22 20.38
N ASP A 491 -5.46 20.20 21.11
CA ASP A 491 -5.14 19.94 22.51
C ASP A 491 -4.44 18.59 22.72
N ASP A 492 -4.15 17.87 21.65
CA ASP A 492 -3.40 16.61 21.69
C ASP A 492 -1.91 16.92 21.63
N ALA A 493 -1.15 16.49 22.64
CA ALA A 493 0.29 16.76 22.73
C ALA A 493 1.08 16.09 21.58
N LEU A 494 0.66 14.91 21.15
CA LEU A 494 1.29 14.20 20.03
C LEU A 494 0.99 14.92 18.71
N ALA A 495 -0.25 15.38 18.53
CA ALA A 495 -0.62 16.18 17.37
C ALA A 495 0.06 17.54 17.33
N LYS A 496 0.16 18.24 18.45
CA LYS A 496 0.93 19.48 18.53
C LYS A 496 2.39 19.29 18.15
N ALA A 497 3.02 18.20 18.60
CA ALA A 497 4.42 17.94 18.30
C ALA A 497 4.68 17.64 16.82
N ARG A 498 3.70 17.07 16.11
CA ARG A 498 3.85 16.59 14.72
C ARG A 498 3.17 17.46 13.67
N ILE A 499 2.21 18.32 14.03
CA ILE A 499 1.50 19.17 13.05
C ILE A 499 2.46 20.09 12.28
N GLY A 500 3.56 20.51 12.91
CA GLY A 500 4.61 21.31 12.27
C GLY A 500 5.44 20.54 11.23
N GLU A 501 5.33 19.21 11.17
CA GLU A 501 5.94 18.39 10.11
C GLU A 501 5.11 18.40 8.82
N PHE A 502 3.83 18.80 8.90
CA PHE A 502 2.99 18.93 7.72
C PHE A 502 3.41 20.14 6.87
N PRO A 503 3.40 20.00 5.54
CA PRO A 503 3.58 21.12 4.62
C PRO A 503 2.57 22.24 4.87
N THR A 504 3.04 23.48 4.81
CA THR A 504 2.22 24.69 4.93
C THR A 504 1.53 25.08 3.63
N LYS A 505 1.81 24.37 2.53
CA LYS A 505 1.22 24.54 1.21
C LYS A 505 1.17 23.19 0.50
N ASP A 506 0.45 23.15 -0.62
CA ASP A 506 0.40 21.99 -1.52
C ASP A 506 -0.25 20.73 -0.90
N LEU A 507 -0.75 20.80 0.34
CA LEU A 507 -1.38 19.69 1.05
C LEU A 507 -2.77 19.40 0.46
N VAL A 508 -3.03 18.15 0.11
CA VAL A 508 -4.36 17.70 -0.35
C VAL A 508 -4.98 16.67 0.58
N SER A 509 -4.16 15.99 1.39
CA SER A 509 -4.63 15.05 2.39
C SER A 509 -3.70 15.08 3.60
N ALA A 510 -4.26 14.95 4.80
CA ALA A 510 -3.51 14.69 6.02
C ALA A 510 -4.35 13.88 7.00
N SER A 511 -3.69 12.98 7.70
CA SER A 511 -4.30 11.98 8.57
C SER A 511 -3.46 11.80 9.83
N TYR A 512 -4.16 11.67 10.95
CA TYR A 512 -3.63 11.40 12.27
C TYR A 512 -4.52 10.37 12.94
N GLY A 513 -3.95 9.32 13.54
CA GLY A 513 -4.75 8.43 14.38
C GLY A 513 -3.97 7.35 15.08
N THR A 514 -4.62 6.74 16.05
CA THR A 514 -4.10 5.64 16.87
C THR A 514 -4.54 4.28 16.37
N THR A 515 -5.45 4.20 15.38
CA THR A 515 -5.94 2.95 14.80
C THR A 515 -5.60 2.86 13.30
N LEU A 516 -5.49 1.63 12.77
CA LEU A 516 -5.17 1.37 11.35
C LEU A 516 -6.26 1.83 10.36
N GLN A 517 -7.40 2.30 10.84
CA GLN A 517 -8.49 2.81 10.02
C GLN A 517 -8.26 4.28 9.67
N LEU A 518 -7.14 4.59 9.00
CA LEU A 518 -6.82 5.93 8.52
C LEU A 518 -7.00 6.04 6.99
N PRO A 519 -8.18 6.47 6.50
CA PRO A 519 -8.35 6.87 5.12
C PRO A 519 -7.45 8.06 4.75
N GLY A 520 -6.45 7.82 3.90
CA GLY A 520 -5.42 8.81 3.53
C GLY A 520 -3.99 8.33 3.77
N MET A 521 -3.81 7.21 4.48
CA MET A 521 -2.61 6.37 4.31
C MET A 521 -2.51 5.93 2.85
N PRO A 522 -1.30 5.84 2.27
CA PRO A 522 -1.11 5.23 0.95
C PRO A 522 -1.93 3.94 0.87
N GLY A 523 -2.85 3.85 -0.10
CA GLY A 523 -3.82 2.76 -0.21
C GLY A 523 -3.20 1.36 -0.24
N GLY A 524 -1.89 1.27 -0.46
CA GLY A 524 -1.07 0.06 -0.30
C GLY A 524 -0.76 -0.38 1.14
N LEU A 525 -1.21 0.28 2.19
CA LEU A 525 -1.12 -0.28 3.56
C LEU A 525 -2.44 -0.93 3.98
N GLY A 526 -3.58 -0.31 3.67
CA GLY A 526 -4.91 -0.84 3.99
C GLY A 526 -5.21 -2.19 3.32
N SER A 527 -4.87 -2.35 2.05
CA SER A 527 -5.16 -3.56 1.27
C SER A 527 -4.16 -4.71 1.48
N PHE A 528 -2.99 -4.45 2.08
CA PHE A 528 -1.94 -5.45 2.31
C PHE A 528 -2.05 -6.14 3.69
N MET A 529 -2.93 -5.64 4.56
CA MET A 529 -3.11 -6.12 5.94
C MET A 529 -4.15 -7.24 6.08
N GLY A 530 -4.20 -8.18 5.11
CA GLY A 530 -4.98 -9.42 5.21
C GLY A 530 -4.52 -10.40 6.30
N GLY A 531 -3.85 -9.89 7.34
CA GLY A 531 -3.44 -10.62 8.53
C GLY A 531 -4.42 -10.41 9.70
N PRO A 532 -4.23 -11.15 10.81
CA PRO A 532 -4.96 -10.88 12.05
C PRO A 532 -4.78 -9.41 12.45
N PRO A 533 -5.79 -8.80 13.14
CA PRO A 533 -5.67 -7.42 13.61
C PRO A 533 -4.39 -7.29 14.45
N PRO A 534 -3.59 -6.22 14.26
CA PRO A 534 -2.40 -6.03 15.07
C PRO A 534 -2.79 -5.95 16.56
N PRO A 535 -1.83 -6.22 17.47
CA PRO A 535 -2.05 -5.95 18.88
C PRO A 535 -2.52 -4.49 19.08
N PRO A 536 -3.36 -4.23 20.09
CA PRO A 536 -3.83 -2.88 20.36
C PRO A 536 -2.62 -1.94 20.54
N PRO A 537 -2.70 -0.71 20.03
CA PRO A 537 -1.62 0.26 20.14
C PRO A 537 -1.20 0.41 21.60
N LYS A 538 0.10 0.60 21.84
CA LYS A 538 0.52 1.12 23.15
C LYS A 538 -0.12 2.52 23.32
N PRO A 539 -0.56 2.90 24.53
CA PRO A 539 -0.96 4.26 24.80
C PRO A 539 0.15 5.24 24.37
N GLY A 540 -0.17 6.19 23.50
CA GLY A 540 0.77 7.19 23.01
C GLY A 540 1.44 6.91 21.66
N THR A 541 1.14 5.78 20.99
CA THR A 541 1.56 5.57 19.59
C THR A 541 0.49 6.04 18.63
N ALA A 542 0.87 6.91 17.69
CA ALA A 542 0.00 7.39 16.63
C ALA A 542 0.70 7.33 15.28
N MET A 543 -0.09 7.07 14.26
CA MET A 543 0.27 7.12 12.87
C MET A 543 -0.01 8.50 12.28
N TRP A 544 0.84 8.88 11.34
CA TRP A 544 0.76 10.15 10.63
C TRP A 544 0.90 9.89 9.15
N GLY A 545 0.06 10.53 8.35
CA GLY A 545 0.14 10.46 6.90
C GLY A 545 -0.26 11.78 6.28
N TRP A 546 0.39 12.16 5.19
CA TRP A 546 -0.08 13.27 4.38
C TRP A 546 0.28 13.10 2.92
N SER A 547 -0.45 13.79 2.07
CA SER A 547 -0.18 13.87 0.64
C SER A 547 -0.14 15.32 0.18
N THR A 548 0.80 15.60 -0.69
CA THR A 548 0.98 16.88 -1.38
C THR A 548 0.87 16.69 -2.88
N VAL A 549 0.36 17.71 -3.55
CA VAL A 549 0.23 17.75 -5.00
C VAL A 549 0.89 19.02 -5.52
N ALA A 550 1.71 18.86 -6.55
CA ALA A 550 2.26 19.95 -7.34
C ALA A 550 2.13 19.60 -8.83
N PRO A 551 2.29 20.57 -9.75
CA PRO A 551 2.29 20.28 -11.19
C PRO A 551 3.37 19.25 -11.58
N THR A 552 4.46 19.17 -10.81
CA THR A 552 5.55 18.22 -11.04
C THR A 552 5.25 16.81 -10.57
N GLY A 553 4.20 16.59 -9.76
CA GLY A 553 3.89 15.28 -9.22
C GLY A 553 3.14 15.27 -7.89
N VAL A 554 2.96 14.07 -7.38
CA VAL A 554 2.34 13.79 -6.08
C VAL A 554 3.39 13.23 -5.13
N SER A 555 3.34 13.61 -3.87
CA SER A 555 4.12 12.98 -2.81
C SER A 555 3.24 12.63 -1.62
N ALA A 556 3.24 11.38 -1.22
CA ALA A 556 2.67 10.91 0.04
C ALA A 556 3.79 10.59 1.03
N LYS A 557 3.57 10.91 2.30
CA LYS A 557 4.50 10.64 3.39
C LYS A 557 3.74 10.00 4.53
N GLY A 558 4.37 9.02 5.18
CA GLY A 558 3.81 8.31 6.32
C GLY A 558 4.86 8.09 7.40
N ALA A 559 4.44 8.19 8.65
CA ALA A 559 5.19 7.71 9.80
C ALA A 559 4.32 6.66 10.51
N VAL A 560 4.72 5.40 10.39
CA VAL A 560 3.99 4.26 10.93
C VAL A 560 4.81 3.66 12.07
N PRO A 561 4.29 3.65 13.32
CA PRO A 561 4.96 2.97 14.41
C PRO A 561 5.24 1.50 14.08
N LEU A 562 6.46 1.04 14.32
CA LEU A 562 6.94 -0.29 13.94
C LEU A 562 6.12 -1.43 14.58
N VAL A 563 5.46 -1.18 15.72
CA VAL A 563 4.50 -2.10 16.33
C VAL A 563 3.33 -2.47 15.41
N PHE A 564 2.93 -1.57 14.51
CA PHE A 564 1.91 -1.86 13.49
C PHE A 564 2.49 -2.57 12.26
N VAL A 565 3.82 -2.56 12.11
CA VAL A 565 4.54 -3.11 10.95
C VAL A 565 4.91 -4.59 11.16
N GLY A 566 4.66 -5.16 12.35
CA GLY A 566 5.06 -6.52 12.72
C GLY A 566 4.74 -7.60 11.67
N ASP A 567 3.52 -7.62 11.12
CA ASP A 567 3.15 -8.53 10.02
C ASP A 567 3.55 -8.02 8.62
N LEU A 568 3.77 -6.71 8.47
CA LEU A 568 4.29 -6.11 7.24
C LEU A 568 5.68 -6.63 6.88
N SER A 569 6.49 -7.05 7.86
CA SER A 569 7.80 -7.68 7.61
C SER A 569 7.67 -8.92 6.71
N LYS A 570 6.62 -9.73 6.90
CA LYS A 570 6.33 -10.89 6.05
C LYS A 570 5.87 -10.47 4.65
N SER A 571 5.08 -9.40 4.55
CA SER A 571 4.61 -8.86 3.27
C SER A 571 5.71 -8.11 2.50
N LEU A 572 6.62 -7.40 3.17
CA LEU A 572 7.81 -6.76 2.57
C LEU A 572 8.82 -7.83 2.12
N ILE A 573 9.00 -8.91 2.88
CA ILE A 573 9.74 -10.10 2.44
C ILE A 573 9.02 -10.75 1.24
N ALA A 574 7.68 -10.75 1.20
CA ALA A 574 6.93 -11.25 0.07
C ALA A 574 6.96 -10.31 -1.15
N ILE A 575 7.09 -8.98 -0.99
CA ILE A 575 7.23 -8.01 -2.09
C ILE A 575 8.67 -8.07 -2.63
N ALA A 576 9.67 -8.08 -1.76
CA ALA A 576 11.06 -8.37 -2.12
C ALA A 576 11.18 -9.78 -2.75
N GLY A 577 10.37 -10.73 -2.28
CA GLY A 577 10.26 -12.08 -2.82
C GLY A 577 9.44 -12.20 -4.10
N MET A 578 8.43 -11.35 -4.34
CA MET A 578 7.63 -11.28 -5.57
C MET A 578 8.41 -10.64 -6.72
N GLY A 579 9.39 -9.79 -6.40
CA GLY A 579 10.45 -9.40 -7.34
C GLY A 579 11.48 -10.49 -7.63
N MET A 580 11.56 -11.54 -6.79
CA MET A 580 12.52 -12.65 -6.91
C MET A 580 11.89 -13.99 -7.33
N MET A 581 10.56 -14.13 -7.28
CA MET A 581 9.83 -15.33 -7.69
C MET A 581 8.77 -14.95 -8.72
N GLY A 582 9.08 -15.20 -9.99
CA GLY A 582 8.15 -15.11 -11.12
C GLY A 582 7.01 -16.14 -11.06
N GLY A 583 6.33 -16.29 -9.93
CA GLY A 583 5.29 -17.28 -9.73
C GLY A 583 4.29 -16.83 -8.67
N GLY A 584 3.11 -16.38 -9.13
CA GLY A 584 1.97 -16.14 -8.25
C GLY A 584 1.23 -14.82 -8.45
N MET A 585 1.11 -14.31 -9.68
CA MET A 585 -0.17 -13.66 -9.99
C MET A 585 -1.22 -14.75 -9.87
N GLY A 586 -1.99 -14.73 -8.79
CA GLY A 586 -3.29 -15.40 -8.78
C GLY A 586 -3.97 -15.02 -10.09
N GLY A 587 -4.56 -16.01 -10.77
CA GLY A 587 -5.22 -15.79 -12.05
C GLY A 587 -6.16 -14.58 -12.02
N PRO A 588 -6.56 -14.07 -13.18
CA PRO A 588 -7.59 -13.03 -13.23
C PRO A 588 -8.72 -13.42 -12.28
N PRO A 589 -9.25 -12.49 -11.46
CA PRO A 589 -10.34 -12.79 -10.55
C PRO A 589 -11.40 -13.58 -11.34
N PRO A 590 -11.92 -14.69 -10.80
CA PRO A 590 -12.99 -15.41 -11.48
C PRO A 590 -14.14 -14.41 -11.69
N PHE A 591 -14.47 -14.17 -12.96
CA PHE A 591 -15.74 -13.55 -13.33
C PHE A 591 -16.87 -14.55 -13.12
#